data_AF-A0AAU8U295-F1
#
_entry.id   AF-A0AAU8U295-F1
#
_cell.length_a   1.000
_cell.length_b   1.000
_cell.length_c   1.000
_cell.angle_alpha   90.00
_cell.angle_beta   90.00
_cell.angle_gamma   90.00
#
_symmetry.space_group_name_H-M   'P 1'
#
loop_
_entity.id
_entity.type
_entity.pdbx_description
1 polymer ?
#
loop_
_entity_poly.entity_id
_entity_poly.type
_entity_poly.pdbx_seq_one_letter_code
_entity_poly.pdbx_strand_id
1 'polypeptide(L)'
;MSDDKREKLREYLRNNRPKSKINLGNNPYENSNNELDGLNSDENLNSDNSQISSNTINKRDYDKEPLIVKNYSVLLVFIICLMGVILIAIFTIYNDQRYFYLVISIFICIESSSRLFSNKNSFYVVFNESSIQYLANNKLEKEIITKEIKHIKNCFADEAHLIKVNKKFARFIILAIISFLTYCLCVGDFFIVLVPLIIFMFTFAVKFIFEIFINKKFSFKFYTGLIIYGKDDDMIDFLPKISDYKKIKKYFLAKKCINLDSIDTKFIPLEF
;
A
#
# COMPACT_ATOMS: atom_id res chain seq x y z
N MET A 1 45.96 -10.85 33.87
CA MET A 1 44.50 -10.97 33.63
C MET A 1 43.92 -11.62 34.87
N SER A 2 43.00 -10.97 35.58
CA SER A 2 42.46 -11.51 36.84
C SER A 2 41.64 -12.77 36.60
N ASP A 3 41.67 -13.71 37.55
CA ASP A 3 40.96 -14.98 37.43
C ASP A 3 39.44 -14.80 37.23
N ASP A 4 38.88 -13.73 37.79
CA ASP A 4 37.48 -13.35 37.60
C ASP A 4 37.12 -13.03 36.13
N LYS A 5 38.07 -12.45 35.37
CA LYS A 5 37.89 -12.22 33.92
C LYS A 5 38.02 -13.50 33.11
N ARG A 6 38.78 -14.48 33.60
CA ARG A 6 38.92 -15.80 32.96
C ARG A 6 37.67 -16.65 33.17
N GLU A 7 37.06 -16.59 34.36
CA GLU A 7 35.86 -17.36 34.67
C GLU A 7 34.64 -16.84 33.88
N LYS A 8 34.46 -15.51 33.80
CA LYS A 8 33.40 -14.89 32.97
C LYS A 8 33.52 -15.23 31.49
N LEU A 9 34.75 -15.34 30.96
CA LEU A 9 34.97 -15.75 29.58
C LEU A 9 34.63 -17.24 29.35
N ARG A 10 34.96 -18.11 30.31
CA ARG A 10 34.60 -19.54 30.25
C ARG A 10 33.10 -19.75 30.29
N GLU A 11 32.41 -19.00 31.14
CA GLU A 11 30.94 -19.03 31.23
C GLU A 11 30.28 -18.55 29.93
N TYR A 12 30.79 -17.44 29.36
CA TYR A 12 30.30 -16.93 28.07
C TYR A 12 30.48 -17.94 26.93
N LEU A 13 31.63 -18.61 26.85
CA LEU A 13 31.91 -19.62 25.82
C LEU A 13 31.10 -20.90 26.02
N ARG A 14 30.78 -21.27 27.27
CA ARG A 14 29.94 -22.44 27.57
C ARG A 14 28.49 -22.20 27.14
N ASN A 15 27.99 -20.98 27.34
CA ASN A 15 26.61 -20.60 27.03
C ASN A 15 26.39 -20.30 25.54
N ASN A 16 27.44 -19.89 24.81
CA ASN A 16 27.35 -19.52 23.39
C ASN A 16 27.96 -20.56 22.43
N ARG A 17 28.28 -21.77 22.90
CA ARG A 17 28.76 -22.84 22.02
C ARG A 17 27.61 -23.32 21.12
N PRO A 18 27.73 -23.24 19.78
CA PRO A 18 26.69 -23.76 18.90
C PRO A 18 26.51 -25.26 19.13
N LYS A 19 25.26 -25.69 19.38
CA LYS A 19 24.91 -27.10 19.60
C LYS A 19 25.04 -27.86 18.27
N SER A 20 26.19 -28.47 18.04
CA SER A 20 26.34 -29.47 16.97
C SER A 20 25.59 -30.74 17.37
N LYS A 21 24.41 -30.98 16.79
CA LYS A 21 23.79 -32.31 16.81
C LYS A 21 24.60 -33.22 15.88
N ILE A 22 25.59 -33.90 16.42
CA ILE A 22 26.19 -35.06 15.76
C ILE A 22 25.29 -36.25 16.08
N ASN A 23 24.46 -36.66 15.12
CA ASN A 23 23.71 -37.90 15.20
C ASN A 23 24.67 -39.05 14.80
N LEU A 24 25.30 -39.68 15.80
CA LEU A 24 25.91 -41.00 15.64
C LEU A 24 24.93 -42.02 16.24
N GLY A 25 24.24 -42.75 15.37
CA GLY A 25 23.32 -43.81 15.79
C GLY A 25 22.46 -44.30 14.62
N ASN A 26 22.96 -45.28 13.89
CA ASN A 26 22.15 -46.13 13.02
C ASN A 26 21.33 -47.08 13.90
N ASN A 27 20.01 -47.15 13.68
CA ASN A 27 19.28 -48.39 13.49
C ASN A 27 17.85 -48.10 12.98
N PRO A 28 17.32 -48.89 12.03
CA PRO A 28 15.97 -48.71 11.49
C PRO A 28 14.94 -49.51 12.29
N TYR A 29 13.69 -49.02 12.25
CA TYR A 29 12.45 -49.59 12.78
C TYR A 29 12.16 -49.35 14.28
N GLU A 30 11.36 -48.31 14.58
CA GLU A 30 10.11 -48.51 15.31
C GLU A 30 9.18 -47.27 15.23
N ASN A 31 7.89 -47.58 15.22
CA ASN A 31 6.74 -46.74 14.93
C ASN A 31 6.16 -46.17 16.24
N SER A 32 5.84 -44.87 16.31
CA SER A 32 4.65 -44.35 17.02
C SER A 32 4.54 -42.83 16.93
N ASN A 33 3.31 -42.38 16.69
CA ASN A 33 2.86 -41.00 16.63
C ASN A 33 2.95 -40.30 18.00
N ASN A 34 3.24 -38.99 18.01
CA ASN A 34 2.45 -37.96 18.71
C ASN A 34 2.97 -36.52 18.41
N GLU A 35 2.05 -35.73 17.85
CA GLU A 35 1.77 -34.29 17.98
C GLU A 35 2.88 -33.23 18.22
N LEU A 36 3.01 -32.35 17.20
CA LEU A 36 2.95 -30.87 17.24
C LEU A 36 3.64 -30.10 18.39
N ASP A 37 4.71 -29.37 18.06
CA ASP A 37 4.65 -27.90 17.98
C ASP A 37 5.94 -27.30 17.38
N GLY A 38 5.78 -26.66 16.22
CA GLY A 38 6.86 -26.12 15.40
C GLY A 38 7.21 -24.68 15.75
N LEU A 39 8.31 -24.50 16.47
CA LEU A 39 9.12 -23.29 16.45
C LEU A 39 10.08 -23.37 15.26
N ASN A 40 9.81 -22.63 14.18
CA ASN A 40 10.81 -22.35 13.16
C ASN A 40 11.12 -20.86 13.14
N SER A 41 12.20 -20.53 13.81
CA SER A 41 13.01 -19.34 13.57
C SER A 41 14.04 -19.63 12.47
N ASP A 42 14.50 -18.55 11.84
CA ASP A 42 15.78 -18.38 11.13
C ASP A 42 15.80 -18.87 9.67
N GLU A 43 15.84 -17.95 8.70
CA GLU A 43 17.02 -17.22 8.19
C GLU A 43 17.81 -18.01 7.13
N ASN A 44 18.18 -17.29 6.07
CA ASN A 44 19.12 -17.64 5.01
C ASN A 44 18.73 -18.74 4.01
N LEU A 45 18.28 -18.30 2.83
CA LEU A 45 18.44 -19.08 1.60
C LEU A 45 19.41 -18.35 0.68
N ASN A 46 20.66 -18.78 0.80
CA ASN A 46 21.72 -18.55 -0.17
C ASN A 46 21.45 -19.40 -1.42
N SER A 47 21.85 -18.90 -2.59
CA SER A 47 21.66 -19.54 -3.88
C SER A 47 22.50 -20.82 -4.03
N ASP A 48 22.07 -21.63 -5.01
CA ASP A 48 22.82 -22.71 -5.67
C ASP A 48 22.93 -24.04 -4.91
N ASN A 49 22.04 -24.99 -5.19
CA ASN A 49 22.34 -26.06 -6.15
C ASN A 49 21.12 -26.94 -6.45
N SER A 50 21.17 -27.58 -7.61
CA SER A 50 20.17 -28.45 -8.23
C SER A 50 19.71 -29.66 -7.40
N GLN A 51 18.42 -29.67 -7.04
CA GLN A 51 17.47 -30.82 -7.03
C GLN A 51 16.30 -30.42 -6.13
N ILE A 52 15.33 -29.70 -6.70
CA ILE A 52 14.09 -29.36 -6.00
C ILE A 52 13.22 -30.62 -6.01
N SER A 53 13.45 -31.50 -5.03
CA SER A 53 12.43 -32.42 -4.56
C SER A 53 11.22 -31.59 -4.14
N SER A 54 10.08 -31.91 -4.73
CA SER A 54 8.78 -31.27 -4.56
C SER A 54 8.34 -31.20 -3.10
N ASN A 55 8.78 -30.18 -2.37
CA ASN A 55 8.03 -29.69 -1.22
C ASN A 55 6.82 -28.96 -1.78
N THR A 56 5.70 -29.66 -1.87
CA THR A 56 4.37 -29.11 -2.13
C THR A 56 4.03 -28.13 -1.00
N ILE A 57 4.53 -26.90 -1.10
CA ILE A 57 3.96 -25.75 -0.40
C ILE A 57 2.51 -25.73 -0.86
N ASN A 58 1.57 -26.03 0.02
CA ASN A 58 0.13 -25.99 -0.26
C ASN A 58 -0.21 -24.68 -0.98
N LYS A 59 -0.32 -24.76 -2.31
CA LYS A 59 -0.57 -23.60 -3.15
C LYS A 59 -2.03 -23.25 -2.91
N ARG A 60 -2.29 -22.09 -2.30
CA ARG A 60 -3.65 -21.60 -2.09
C ARG A 60 -4.43 -21.72 -3.39
N ASP A 61 -5.59 -22.34 -3.31
CA ASP A 61 -6.59 -22.36 -4.37
C ASP A 61 -7.39 -21.05 -4.27
N TYR A 62 -7.09 -20.10 -5.16
CA TYR A 62 -7.68 -18.75 -5.10
C TYR A 62 -9.12 -18.71 -5.62
N ASP A 63 -9.59 -19.77 -6.30
CA ASP A 63 -10.99 -19.86 -6.72
C ASP A 63 -11.87 -20.36 -5.57
N LYS A 64 -11.32 -21.18 -4.66
CA LYS A 64 -12.01 -21.60 -3.41
C LYS A 64 -11.85 -20.61 -2.27
N GLU A 65 -10.63 -20.07 -2.11
CA GLU A 65 -10.28 -19.13 -1.05
C GLU A 65 -9.58 -17.89 -1.62
N PRO A 66 -10.34 -16.96 -2.22
CA PRO A 66 -9.76 -15.77 -2.81
C PRO A 66 -9.04 -14.93 -1.76
N LEU A 67 -8.03 -14.19 -2.21
CA LEU A 67 -7.39 -13.19 -1.36
C LEU A 67 -8.25 -11.91 -1.41
N ILE A 68 -8.96 -11.65 -0.32
CA ILE A 68 -9.79 -10.46 -0.16
C ILE A 68 -8.99 -9.40 0.58
N VAL A 69 -8.87 -8.22 -0.02
CA VAL A 69 -8.09 -7.10 0.50
C VAL A 69 -9.00 -5.88 0.64
N LYS A 70 -9.01 -5.27 1.83
CA LYS A 70 -9.76 -4.03 2.04
C LYS A 70 -9.02 -2.85 1.41
N ASN A 71 -9.74 -2.04 0.65
CA ASN A 71 -9.25 -0.78 0.10
C ASN A 71 -9.50 0.36 1.10
N TYR A 72 -8.43 1.03 1.52
CA TYR A 72 -8.48 2.16 2.45
C TYR A 72 -8.41 3.54 1.76
N SER A 73 -8.37 3.61 0.43
CA SER A 73 -8.22 4.89 -0.30
C SER A 73 -9.36 5.85 0.01
N VAL A 74 -10.62 5.38 -0.01
CA VAL A 74 -11.80 6.22 0.28
C VAL A 74 -11.75 6.80 1.69
N LEU A 75 -11.33 5.99 2.66
CA LEU A 75 -11.19 6.46 4.04
C LEU A 75 -10.07 7.50 4.15
N LEU A 76 -8.94 7.29 3.46
CA LEU A 76 -7.84 8.26 3.43
C LEU A 76 -8.30 9.58 2.81
N VAL A 77 -8.97 9.56 1.66
CA VAL A 77 -9.50 10.75 0.98
C VAL A 77 -10.47 11.50 1.89
N PHE A 78 -11.40 10.79 2.54
CA PHE A 78 -12.31 11.39 3.51
C PHE A 78 -11.57 12.11 4.64
N ILE A 79 -10.54 11.49 5.24
CA ILE A 79 -9.75 12.10 6.32
C ILE A 79 -8.97 13.32 5.80
N ILE A 80 -8.40 13.25 4.59
CA ILE A 80 -7.73 14.40 3.94
C ILE A 80 -8.71 15.56 3.79
N CYS A 81 -9.92 15.32 3.27
CA CYS A 81 -10.94 16.35 3.11
C CYS A 81 -11.39 16.93 4.46
N LEU A 82 -11.65 16.08 5.46
CA LEU A 82 -12.06 16.51 6.80
C LEU A 82 -11.01 17.41 7.45
N MET A 83 -9.73 16.97 7.44
CA MET A 83 -8.64 17.78 7.97
C MET A 83 -8.43 19.06 7.15
N GLY A 84 -8.66 19.01 5.83
CA GLY A 84 -8.58 20.17 4.94
C GLY A 84 -9.61 21.24 5.28
N VAL A 85 -10.86 20.84 5.59
CA VAL A 85 -11.91 21.76 6.07
C VAL A 85 -11.47 22.44 7.37
N ILE A 86 -10.90 21.70 8.32
CA ILE A 86 -10.41 22.26 9.59
C ILE A 86 -9.30 23.28 9.33
N LEU A 87 -8.34 22.96 8.45
CA LEU A 87 -7.26 23.87 8.09
C LEU A 87 -7.78 25.16 7.46
N ILE A 88 -8.73 25.05 6.52
CA ILE A 88 -9.36 26.20 5.87
C ILE A 88 -10.18 27.01 6.88
N ALA A 89 -10.90 26.36 7.79
CA ALA A 89 -11.65 27.03 8.85
C ALA A 89 -10.75 27.88 9.75
N ILE A 90 -9.64 27.30 10.23
CA ILE A 90 -8.62 28.04 10.99
C ILE A 90 -8.12 29.24 10.18
N PHE A 91 -7.80 29.03 8.90
CA PHE A 91 -7.31 30.09 8.04
C PHE A 91 -8.34 31.22 7.84
N THR A 92 -9.63 30.91 7.72
CA THR A 92 -10.70 31.91 7.60
C THR A 92 -10.93 32.70 8.88
N ILE A 93 -10.74 32.12 10.06
CA ILE A 93 -10.85 32.85 11.35
C ILE A 93 -9.83 34.01 11.39
N TYR A 94 -8.65 33.81 10.82
CA TYR A 94 -7.60 34.85 10.76
C TYR A 94 -7.71 35.79 9.55
N ASN A 95 -8.59 35.52 8.59
CA ASN A 95 -8.73 36.28 7.35
C ASN A 95 -10.20 36.41 6.95
N ASP A 96 -10.82 37.52 7.36
CA ASP A 96 -12.26 37.77 7.33
C ASP A 96 -12.92 37.85 5.93
N GLN A 97 -12.13 37.69 4.85
CA GLN A 97 -12.61 37.80 3.46
C GLN A 97 -12.62 36.46 2.71
N ARG A 98 -12.53 35.33 3.42
CA ARG A 98 -12.21 34.02 2.80
C ARG A 98 -13.26 32.92 3.03
N TYR A 99 -14.45 33.27 3.50
CA TYR A 99 -15.56 32.33 3.73
C TYR A 99 -15.95 31.50 2.50
N PHE A 100 -15.76 32.03 1.29
CA PHE A 100 -15.98 31.30 0.04
C PHE A 100 -15.18 29.98 -0.04
N TYR A 101 -13.92 29.99 0.40
CA TYR A 101 -13.08 28.79 0.40
C TYR A 101 -13.54 27.76 1.43
N LEU A 102 -14.04 28.21 2.58
CA LEU A 102 -14.65 27.34 3.59
C LEU A 102 -15.88 26.62 3.01
N VAL A 103 -16.79 27.37 2.38
CA VAL A 103 -17.99 26.81 1.76
C VAL A 103 -17.64 25.74 0.71
N ILE A 104 -16.70 26.03 -0.20
CA ILE A 104 -16.23 25.06 -1.19
C ILE A 104 -15.66 23.81 -0.51
N SER A 105 -14.83 23.98 0.51
CA SER A 105 -14.21 22.84 1.20
C SER A 105 -15.23 21.94 1.90
N ILE A 106 -16.29 22.52 2.46
CA ILE A 106 -17.38 21.78 3.08
C ILE A 106 -18.12 20.94 2.02
N PHE A 107 -18.41 21.50 0.84
CA PHE A 107 -19.03 20.74 -0.25
C PHE A 107 -18.18 19.54 -0.67
N ILE A 108 -16.86 19.73 -0.85
CA ILE A 108 -15.93 18.64 -1.19
C ILE A 108 -15.92 17.55 -0.09
N CYS A 109 -15.95 17.97 1.18
CA CYS A 109 -15.98 17.05 2.31
C CYS A 109 -17.31 16.28 2.39
N ILE A 110 -18.45 16.92 2.09
CA ILE A 110 -19.76 16.26 2.04
C ILE A 110 -19.79 15.21 0.92
N GLU A 111 -19.26 15.51 -0.26
CA GLU A 111 -19.15 14.54 -1.36
C GLU A 111 -18.32 13.31 -0.93
N SER A 112 -17.15 13.55 -0.32
CA SER A 112 -16.29 12.46 0.18
C SER A 112 -16.97 11.65 1.28
N SER A 113 -17.72 12.30 2.17
CA SER A 113 -18.50 11.65 3.23
C SER A 113 -19.61 10.78 2.66
N SER A 114 -20.37 11.30 1.69
CA SER A 114 -21.49 10.58 1.11
C SER A 114 -21.02 9.29 0.43
N ARG A 115 -19.85 9.31 -0.21
CA ARG A 115 -19.22 8.11 -0.79
C ARG A 115 -18.86 7.08 0.29
N LEU A 116 -18.27 7.51 1.40
CA LEU A 116 -17.93 6.63 2.52
C LEU A 116 -19.17 6.00 3.17
N PHE A 117 -20.21 6.81 3.42
CA PHE A 117 -21.46 6.37 4.07
C PHE A 117 -22.33 5.51 3.17
N SER A 118 -22.47 5.86 1.89
CA SER A 118 -23.23 5.06 0.92
C SER A 118 -22.69 3.64 0.78
N ASN A 119 -21.37 3.50 0.92
CA ASN A 119 -20.67 2.25 0.64
C ASN A 119 -20.25 1.45 1.90
N LYS A 120 -20.80 1.76 3.09
CA LYS A 120 -20.63 1.00 4.36
C LYS A 120 -19.23 0.38 4.58
N ASN A 121 -18.15 1.08 4.20
CA ASN A 121 -16.76 0.59 4.28
C ASN A 121 -16.48 -0.76 3.57
N SER A 122 -17.18 -1.03 2.48
CA SER A 122 -17.13 -2.29 1.73
C SER A 122 -16.42 -2.15 0.38
N PHE A 123 -15.29 -1.43 0.39
CA PHE A 123 -14.39 -1.36 -0.76
C PHE A 123 -13.36 -2.47 -0.63
N TYR A 124 -13.42 -3.45 -1.53
CA TYR A 124 -12.54 -4.61 -1.51
C TYR A 124 -11.94 -4.88 -2.88
N VAL A 125 -10.72 -5.38 -2.88
CA VAL A 125 -10.11 -5.99 -4.05
C VAL A 125 -10.01 -7.48 -3.81
N VAL A 126 -10.62 -8.26 -4.69
CA VAL A 126 -10.67 -9.72 -4.62
C VAL A 126 -9.72 -10.28 -5.66
N PHE A 127 -8.74 -11.06 -5.22
CA PHE A 127 -7.76 -11.72 -6.06
C PHE A 127 -8.14 -13.20 -6.20
N ASN A 128 -8.68 -13.54 -7.36
CA ASN A 128 -9.00 -14.90 -7.77
C ASN A 128 -7.84 -15.49 -8.60
N GLU A 129 -8.01 -16.73 -9.09
CA GLU A 129 -7.03 -17.33 -10.00
C GLU A 129 -7.02 -16.64 -11.37
N SER A 130 -8.22 -16.40 -11.90
CA SER A 130 -8.43 -15.93 -13.28
C SER A 130 -8.63 -14.42 -13.39
N SER A 131 -9.05 -13.75 -12.31
CA SER A 131 -9.33 -12.31 -12.33
C SER A 131 -9.02 -11.60 -11.02
N ILE A 132 -8.90 -10.28 -11.11
CA ILE A 132 -8.79 -9.36 -9.98
C ILE A 132 -9.98 -8.41 -10.07
N GLN A 133 -10.80 -8.37 -9.02
CA GLN A 133 -12.08 -7.67 -9.01
C GLN A 133 -12.08 -6.55 -7.99
N TYR A 134 -12.58 -5.38 -8.39
CA TYR A 134 -12.87 -4.26 -7.51
C TYR A 134 -14.35 -4.29 -7.12
N LEU A 135 -14.62 -4.42 -5.82
CA LEU A 135 -15.96 -4.45 -5.25
C LEU A 135 -16.23 -3.18 -4.46
N ALA A 136 -17.34 -2.50 -4.75
CA ALA A 136 -17.90 -1.45 -3.91
C ALA A 136 -19.31 -1.84 -3.49
N ASN A 137 -19.62 -1.83 -2.19
CA ASN A 137 -20.94 -2.26 -1.70
C ASN A 137 -21.33 -3.68 -2.13
N ASN A 138 -20.35 -4.58 -2.13
CA ASN A 138 -20.45 -5.96 -2.63
C ASN A 138 -20.91 -6.07 -4.10
N LYS A 139 -20.88 -4.98 -4.87
CA LYS A 139 -21.13 -4.97 -6.31
C LYS A 139 -19.81 -4.88 -7.05
N LEU A 140 -19.72 -5.62 -8.17
CA LEU A 140 -18.58 -5.58 -9.06
C LEU A 140 -18.60 -4.28 -9.86
N GLU A 141 -17.62 -3.42 -9.62
CA GLU A 141 -17.43 -2.16 -10.36
C GLU A 141 -16.41 -2.32 -11.48
N LYS A 142 -15.37 -3.15 -11.25
CA LYS A 142 -14.31 -3.36 -12.22
C LYS A 142 -13.67 -4.73 -12.09
N GLU A 143 -13.22 -5.28 -13.21
CA GLU A 143 -12.53 -6.56 -13.26
C GLU A 143 -11.35 -6.48 -14.24
N ILE A 144 -10.22 -7.05 -13.85
CA ILE A 144 -9.05 -7.25 -14.72
C ILE A 144 -8.76 -8.74 -14.77
N ILE A 145 -8.75 -9.31 -15.98
CA ILE A 145 -8.35 -10.71 -16.19
C ILE A 145 -6.86 -10.85 -15.89
N THR A 146 -6.45 -11.83 -15.08
CA THR A 146 -5.06 -11.94 -14.62
C THR A 146 -4.08 -12.15 -15.77
N LYS A 147 -4.51 -12.80 -16.86
CA LYS A 147 -3.71 -13.00 -18.08
C LYS A 147 -3.43 -11.70 -18.84
N GLU A 148 -4.24 -10.67 -18.64
CA GLU A 148 -4.17 -9.39 -19.34
C GLU A 148 -3.44 -8.30 -18.56
N ILE A 149 -2.91 -8.63 -17.37
CA ILE A 149 -2.11 -7.70 -16.56
C ILE A 149 -0.83 -7.36 -17.33
N LYS A 150 -0.68 -6.07 -17.68
CA LYS A 150 0.51 -5.54 -18.35
C LYS A 150 1.63 -5.23 -17.37
N HIS A 151 1.32 -4.47 -16.33
CA HIS A 151 2.29 -4.07 -15.31
C HIS A 151 1.59 -3.63 -14.02
N ILE A 152 2.35 -3.64 -12.93
CA ILE A 152 1.91 -3.23 -11.60
C ILE A 152 2.86 -2.14 -11.15
N LYS A 153 2.32 -1.06 -10.59
CA LYS A 153 3.11 0.08 -10.09
C LYS A 153 2.65 0.46 -8.69
N ASN A 154 3.52 1.13 -7.94
CA ASN A 154 3.09 1.81 -6.72
C ASN A 154 2.41 3.13 -7.10
N CYS A 155 1.37 3.53 -6.38
CA CYS A 155 0.63 4.74 -6.66
C CYS A 155 0.15 5.47 -5.41
N PHE A 156 -0.34 6.69 -5.61
CA PHE A 156 -1.26 7.35 -4.68
C PHE A 156 -2.66 6.89 -5.05
N ALA A 157 -3.19 5.91 -4.33
CA ALA A 157 -4.50 5.35 -4.64
C ALA A 157 -5.62 6.32 -4.22
N ASP A 158 -6.44 6.70 -5.20
CA ASP A 158 -7.52 7.67 -5.09
C ASP A 158 -8.78 7.21 -5.85
N GLU A 159 -8.82 5.95 -6.27
CA GLU A 159 -9.88 5.38 -7.12
C GLU A 159 -10.01 6.05 -8.49
N ALA A 160 -8.93 6.62 -9.03
CA ALA A 160 -8.92 7.23 -10.36
C ALA A 160 -9.54 6.31 -11.44
N HIS A 161 -9.46 4.99 -11.27
CA HIS A 161 -10.04 4.03 -12.19
C HIS A 161 -11.57 4.09 -12.36
N LEU A 162 -12.29 4.70 -11.43
CA LEU A 162 -13.75 4.87 -11.48
C LEU A 162 -14.16 6.15 -12.24
N ILE A 163 -13.22 7.06 -12.49
CA ILE A 163 -13.49 8.37 -13.07
C ILE A 163 -13.03 8.39 -14.54
N LYS A 164 -13.98 8.59 -15.46
CA LYS A 164 -13.65 8.82 -16.88
C LYS A 164 -13.34 10.30 -17.08
N VAL A 165 -12.06 10.65 -17.05
CA VAL A 165 -11.60 12.02 -17.34
C VAL A 165 -11.37 12.19 -18.83
N ASN A 166 -11.97 13.21 -19.43
CA ASN A 166 -11.66 13.60 -20.81
C ASN A 166 -10.25 14.22 -20.86
N LYS A 167 -9.30 13.54 -21.50
CA LYS A 167 -7.88 13.95 -21.58
C LYS A 167 -7.71 15.37 -22.14
N LYS A 168 -8.50 15.77 -23.14
CA LYS A 168 -8.43 17.15 -23.71
C LYS A 168 -8.85 18.19 -22.69
N PHE A 169 -9.92 17.90 -21.94
CA PHE A 169 -10.41 18.78 -20.90
C PHE A 169 -9.42 18.88 -19.74
N ALA A 170 -8.83 17.76 -19.30
CA ALA A 170 -7.79 17.76 -18.28
C ALA A 170 -6.58 18.62 -18.67
N ARG A 171 -6.09 18.48 -19.92
CA ARG A 171 -5.01 19.31 -20.45
C ARG A 171 -5.37 20.80 -20.44
N PHE A 172 -6.60 21.16 -20.83
CA PHE A 172 -7.08 22.54 -20.78
C PHE A 172 -7.07 23.11 -19.34
N ILE A 173 -7.57 22.34 -18.37
CA ILE A 173 -7.56 22.74 -16.95
C ILE A 173 -6.13 22.95 -16.43
N ILE A 174 -5.21 22.03 -16.75
CA ILE A 174 -3.80 22.17 -16.36
C ILE A 174 -3.17 23.45 -16.93
N LEU A 175 -3.40 23.73 -18.22
CA LEU A 175 -2.89 24.95 -18.85
C LEU A 175 -3.50 26.22 -18.23
N ALA A 176 -4.79 26.19 -17.89
CA ALA A 176 -5.45 27.30 -17.19
C ALA A 176 -4.84 27.55 -15.81
N ILE A 177 -4.57 26.49 -15.04
CA ILE A 177 -3.90 26.59 -13.72
C ILE A 177 -2.50 27.18 -13.85
N ILE A 178 -1.69 26.70 -14.80
CA ILE A 178 -0.33 27.21 -15.04
C ILE A 178 -0.38 28.70 -15.42
N SER A 179 -1.30 29.08 -16.30
CA SER A 179 -1.47 30.47 -16.74
C SER A 179 -1.87 31.38 -15.57
N PHE A 180 -2.80 30.92 -14.72
CA PHE A 180 -3.23 31.64 -13.53
C PHE A 180 -2.09 31.81 -12.50
N LEU A 181 -1.33 30.74 -12.22
CA LEU A 181 -0.17 30.82 -11.32
C LEU A 181 0.90 31.78 -11.83
N THR A 182 1.14 31.79 -13.15
CA THR A 182 2.07 32.72 -13.79
C THR A 182 1.60 34.17 -13.65
N TYR A 183 0.30 34.42 -13.84
CA TYR A 183 -0.29 35.74 -13.61
C TYR A 183 -0.11 36.21 -12.15
N CYS A 184 -0.38 35.34 -11.17
CA CYS A 184 -0.18 35.67 -9.74
C CYS A 184 1.29 36.02 -9.43
N LEU A 185 2.25 35.33 -10.04
CA LEU A 185 3.67 35.67 -9.91
C LEU A 185 3.97 37.08 -10.47
N CYS A 186 3.40 37.44 -11.62
CA CYS A 186 3.62 38.74 -12.24
C CYS A 186 3.04 39.91 -11.42
N VAL A 187 1.90 39.70 -10.75
CA VAL A 187 1.24 40.74 -9.94
C VAL A 187 1.83 40.81 -8.51
N GLY A 188 2.72 39.89 -8.15
CA GLY A 188 3.39 39.87 -6.85
C GLY A 188 2.61 39.16 -5.74
N ASP A 189 1.56 38.41 -6.08
CA ASP A 189 0.75 37.63 -5.15
C ASP A 189 1.39 36.25 -4.85
N PHE A 190 2.62 36.28 -4.34
CA PHE A 190 3.42 35.09 -4.07
C PHE A 190 2.75 34.10 -3.11
N PHE A 191 1.85 34.57 -2.24
CA PHE A 191 1.12 33.69 -1.31
C PHE A 191 0.28 32.64 -2.06
N ILE A 192 -0.38 33.01 -3.16
CA ILE A 192 -1.22 32.08 -3.94
C ILE A 192 -0.36 30.97 -4.55
N VAL A 193 0.87 31.29 -4.94
CA VAL A 193 1.82 30.34 -5.54
C VAL A 193 2.34 29.33 -4.51
N LEU A 194 2.37 29.70 -3.22
CA LEU A 194 2.75 28.80 -2.12
C LEU A 194 1.62 27.85 -1.71
N VAL A 195 0.35 28.18 -1.98
CA VAL A 195 -0.80 27.35 -1.59
C VAL A 195 -0.71 25.90 -2.11
N PRO A 196 -0.40 25.62 -3.39
CA PRO A 196 -0.20 24.26 -3.89
C PRO A 196 0.86 23.47 -3.11
N LEU A 197 1.97 24.12 -2.74
CA LEU A 197 3.04 23.50 -1.96
C LEU A 197 2.55 23.16 -0.55
N ILE A 198 1.80 24.07 0.09
CA ILE A 198 1.20 23.84 1.41
C ILE A 198 0.22 22.67 1.36
N ILE A 199 -0.65 22.60 0.35
CA ILE A 199 -1.60 21.50 0.15
C ILE A 199 -0.85 20.17 -0.04
N PHE A 200 0.23 20.17 -0.84
CA PHE A 200 1.05 18.98 -1.03
C PHE A 200 1.68 18.49 0.27
N MET A 201 2.30 19.38 1.05
CA MET A 201 2.88 19.03 2.35
C MET A 201 1.84 18.57 3.37
N PHE A 202 0.66 19.20 3.36
CA PHE A 202 -0.45 18.86 4.23
C PHE A 202 -1.01 17.46 3.93
N THR A 203 -1.29 17.16 2.65
CA THR A 203 -1.78 15.84 2.23
C THR A 203 -0.76 14.75 2.56
N PHE A 204 0.54 15.04 2.41
CA PHE A 204 1.61 14.15 2.83
C PHE A 204 1.58 13.88 4.35
N ALA A 205 1.45 14.93 5.18
CA ALA A 205 1.38 14.79 6.63
C ALA A 205 0.18 13.96 7.09
N VAL A 206 -1.01 14.23 6.54
CA VAL A 206 -2.24 13.46 6.86
C VAL A 206 -2.07 11.99 6.48
N LYS A 207 -1.53 11.70 5.29
CA LYS A 207 -1.26 10.34 4.85
C LYS A 207 -0.28 9.62 5.77
N PHE A 208 0.79 10.30 6.17
CA PHE A 208 1.78 9.75 7.08
C PHE A 208 1.16 9.34 8.43
N ILE A 209 0.33 10.20 9.01
CA ILE A 209 -0.42 9.90 10.25
C ILE A 209 -1.36 8.71 10.04
N PHE A 210 -2.05 8.67 8.89
CA PHE A 210 -2.98 7.60 8.57
C PHE A 210 -2.29 6.23 8.44
N GLU A 211 -1.10 6.17 7.86
CA GLU A 211 -0.33 4.92 7.75
C GLU A 211 0.07 4.37 9.12
N ILE A 212 0.45 5.25 10.06
CA ILE A 212 0.72 4.88 11.45
C ILE A 212 -0.55 4.32 12.10
N PHE A 213 -1.69 4.99 11.92
CA PHE A 213 -2.98 4.56 12.46
C PHE A 213 -3.40 3.17 11.95
N ILE A 214 -3.30 2.95 10.64
CA ILE A 214 -3.72 1.71 10.00
C ILE A 214 -2.81 0.53 10.35
N ASN A 215 -1.50 0.75 10.32
CA ASN A 215 -0.52 -0.34 10.39
C ASN A 215 0.05 -0.54 11.78
N LYS A 216 -0.19 0.39 12.72
CA LYS A 216 0.41 0.41 14.07
C LYS A 216 1.95 0.29 14.05
N LYS A 217 2.57 0.58 12.92
CA LYS A 217 3.99 0.45 12.66
C LYS A 217 4.42 1.61 11.79
N PHE A 218 5.64 2.05 12.06
CA PHE A 218 6.28 3.13 11.35
C PHE A 218 6.90 2.61 10.04
N SER A 219 6.58 3.25 8.90
CA SER A 219 7.27 3.00 7.63
C SER A 219 7.31 4.26 6.78
N PHE A 220 8.46 4.60 6.21
CA PHE A 220 8.65 5.78 5.34
C PHE A 220 8.26 5.52 3.86
N LYS A 221 7.39 4.55 3.57
CA LYS A 221 7.03 4.27 2.17
C LYS A 221 6.06 5.34 1.66
N PHE A 222 6.55 6.24 0.81
CA PHE A 222 5.76 7.30 0.17
C PHE A 222 4.57 6.79 -0.65
N TYR A 223 4.69 5.62 -1.26
CA TYR A 223 3.64 4.95 -2.02
C TYR A 223 3.20 3.67 -1.32
N THR A 224 2.02 3.72 -0.70
CA THR A 224 1.39 2.59 -0.03
C THR A 224 0.27 1.97 -0.85
N GLY A 225 -0.18 2.64 -1.92
CA GLY A 225 -1.16 2.12 -2.87
C GLY A 225 -0.50 1.29 -3.97
N LEU A 226 -1.29 0.39 -4.54
CA LEU A 226 -0.94 -0.39 -5.72
C LEU A 226 -1.90 -0.05 -6.84
N ILE A 227 -1.38 0.05 -8.06
CA ILE A 227 -2.16 0.13 -9.28
C ILE A 227 -1.81 -1.06 -10.18
N ILE A 228 -2.84 -1.73 -10.67
CA ILE A 228 -2.74 -2.89 -11.57
C ILE A 228 -3.30 -2.45 -12.92
N TYR A 229 -2.47 -2.52 -13.97
CA TYR A 229 -2.88 -2.20 -15.33
C TYR A 229 -3.24 -3.47 -16.10
N GLY A 230 -4.44 -3.50 -16.66
CA GLY A 230 -4.94 -4.53 -17.57
C GLY A 230 -4.76 -4.16 -19.05
N LYS A 231 -5.58 -4.77 -19.90
CA LYS A 231 -5.68 -4.43 -21.32
C LYS A 231 -6.38 -3.08 -21.51
N ASP A 232 -6.16 -2.43 -22.65
CA ASP A 232 -6.94 -1.24 -23.08
C ASP A 232 -7.05 -0.09 -22.06
N ASP A 233 -5.94 0.19 -21.36
CA ASP A 233 -5.81 1.20 -20.30
C ASP A 233 -6.72 0.98 -19.08
N ASP A 234 -7.26 -0.23 -18.91
CA ASP A 234 -7.92 -0.59 -17.67
C ASP A 234 -6.92 -0.62 -16.51
N MET A 235 -7.37 -0.09 -15.40
CA MET A 235 -6.61 -0.02 -14.17
C MET A 235 -7.51 -0.28 -12.97
N ILE A 236 -6.95 -0.87 -11.92
CA ILE A 236 -7.54 -0.93 -10.58
C ILE A 236 -6.46 -0.42 -9.62
N ASP A 237 -6.75 0.68 -8.93
CA ASP A 237 -5.90 1.20 -7.86
C ASP A 237 -6.56 1.04 -6.49
N PHE A 238 -5.76 0.71 -5.48
CA PHE A 238 -6.25 0.48 -4.13
C PHE A 238 -5.13 0.67 -3.09
N LEU A 239 -5.54 0.94 -1.85
CA LEU A 239 -4.66 1.13 -0.70
C LEU A 239 -4.80 -0.01 0.31
N PRO A 240 -3.91 -1.03 0.28
CA PRO A 240 -3.92 -2.13 1.24
C PRO A 240 -3.22 -1.77 2.56
N LYS A 241 -3.50 -2.54 3.62
CA LYS A 241 -2.64 -2.57 4.82
C LYS A 241 -1.32 -3.28 4.54
N ILE A 242 -0.28 -3.03 5.34
CA ILE A 242 1.03 -3.71 5.23
C ILE A 242 0.89 -5.24 5.36
N SER A 243 -0.01 -5.73 6.21
CA SER A 243 -0.26 -7.17 6.36
C SER A 243 -0.81 -7.79 5.08
N ASP A 244 -1.71 -7.09 4.40
CA ASP A 244 -2.34 -7.58 3.17
C ASP A 244 -1.41 -7.38 1.97
N TYR A 245 -0.62 -6.31 1.95
CA TYR A 245 0.45 -6.11 0.98
C TYR A 245 1.40 -7.32 0.93
N LYS A 246 1.79 -7.87 2.08
CA LYS A 246 2.62 -9.09 2.14
C LYS A 246 1.93 -10.31 1.50
N LYS A 247 0.61 -10.44 1.66
CA LYS A 247 -0.17 -11.52 1.02
C LYS A 247 -0.27 -11.31 -0.50
N ILE A 248 -0.49 -10.07 -0.92
CA ILE A 248 -0.52 -9.68 -2.35
C ILE A 248 0.83 -9.94 -3.01
N LYS A 249 1.94 -9.63 -2.32
CA LYS A 249 3.29 -9.97 -2.78
C LYS A 249 3.45 -11.47 -3.03
N LYS A 250 3.00 -12.30 -2.08
CA LYS A 250 3.03 -13.76 -2.25
C LYS A 250 2.17 -14.23 -3.43
N TYR A 251 0.99 -13.64 -3.62
CA TYR A 251 0.11 -13.93 -4.76
C TYR A 251 0.81 -13.67 -6.09
N PHE A 252 1.35 -12.46 -6.31
CA PHE A 252 1.99 -12.11 -7.57
C PHE A 252 3.29 -12.87 -7.83
N LEU A 253 4.06 -13.15 -6.78
CA LEU A 253 5.26 -13.98 -6.91
C LEU A 253 4.90 -15.41 -7.33
N ALA A 254 3.88 -16.02 -6.72
CA ALA A 254 3.50 -17.40 -6.98
C ALA A 254 2.76 -17.61 -8.32
N LYS A 255 2.02 -16.59 -8.79
CA LYS A 255 1.16 -16.71 -10.00
C LYS A 255 1.75 -16.09 -11.25
N LYS A 256 2.58 -15.05 -11.09
CA LYS A 256 3.11 -14.28 -12.22
C LYS A 256 4.63 -14.17 -12.20
N CYS A 257 5.30 -14.73 -11.18
CA CYS A 257 6.73 -14.52 -10.95
C CYS A 257 7.11 -13.03 -10.88
N ILE A 258 6.17 -12.18 -10.43
CA ILE A 258 6.38 -10.73 -10.27
C ILE A 258 6.73 -10.47 -8.80
N ASN A 259 7.92 -9.91 -8.56
CA ASN A 259 8.30 -9.43 -7.24
C ASN A 259 7.85 -7.97 -7.07
N LEU A 260 6.92 -7.72 -6.15
CA LEU A 260 6.42 -6.37 -5.91
C LEU A 260 7.46 -5.41 -5.32
N ASP A 261 8.50 -5.94 -4.66
CA ASP A 261 9.54 -5.09 -4.06
C ASP A 261 10.52 -4.54 -5.10
N SER A 262 10.57 -5.15 -6.29
CA SER A 262 11.40 -4.68 -7.41
C SER A 262 10.61 -3.83 -8.42
N ILE A 263 9.37 -3.46 -8.10
CA ILE A 263 8.55 -2.60 -8.95
C ILE A 263 9.15 -1.20 -8.99
N ASP A 264 9.28 -0.65 -10.20
CA ASP A 264 9.84 0.69 -10.42
C ASP A 264 9.04 1.73 -9.63
N THR A 265 9.72 2.47 -8.75
CA THR A 265 9.13 3.52 -7.92
C THR A 265 9.11 4.87 -8.62
N LYS A 266 9.51 4.93 -9.89
CA LYS A 266 9.48 6.17 -10.66
C LYS A 266 8.08 6.75 -10.64
N PHE A 267 7.98 7.97 -10.13
CA PHE A 267 6.80 8.81 -10.30
C PHE A 267 6.64 9.05 -11.80
N ILE A 268 5.73 8.35 -12.44
CA ILE A 268 5.36 8.65 -13.81
C ILE A 268 4.37 9.80 -13.67
N PRO A 269 4.73 11.04 -14.05
CA PRO A 269 3.72 12.08 -14.17
C PRO A 269 2.68 11.53 -15.13
N LEU A 270 1.41 11.51 -14.72
CA LEU A 270 0.28 11.05 -15.52
C LEU A 270 0.55 11.32 -17.00
N GLU A 271 0.75 10.26 -17.79
CA GLU A 271 0.90 10.36 -19.23
C GLU A 271 -0.47 10.80 -19.78
N PHE A 272 -0.67 12.13 -19.84
CA PHE A 272 -1.88 12.78 -20.34
C PHE A 272 -1.81 12.99 -21.84
#